data_AF-A0A9R1TTH9-F1
#
_entry.id   AF-A0A9R1TTH9-F1
#
_cell.length_a   1.000
_cell.length_b   1.000
_cell.length_c   1.000
_cell.angle_alpha   90.00
_cell.angle_beta   90.00
_cell.angle_gamma   90.00
#
_symmetry.space_group_name_H-M   'P 1'
#
loop_
_entity.id
_entity.type
_entity.pdbx_description
1 polymer ?
#
loop_
_entity_poly.entity_id
_entity_poly.type
_entity_poly.pdbx_seq_one_letter_code
_entity_poly.pdbx_strand_id
1 'polypeptide(L)'
;MAYLARCQLSRGLPAISKIVSGSNSRFLVGQKSLQNVVKNYTSLVNNVRKSGVTALRPFAENSQKIGRALVPFANQLRASSTGDHVKLWQMERVVAAAFIVLLPGILIVQNVVLDGLFAALLVMHAHWGLEAVILDYARPAVVGPVLPKILFAALYTMSIVTLAGLLALAYNGPGVGGAVKKFWAIGNK
;
A
#
# COMPACT_ATOMS: atom_id res chain seq x y z
N MET A 1 4.01 -11.34 13.37
CA MET A 1 3.18 -12.32 14.08
C MET A 1 2.94 -13.52 13.18
N ALA A 2 3.96 -14.40 13.12
CA ALA A 2 4.01 -15.53 12.22
C ALA A 2 3.22 -16.71 12.78
N TYR A 3 2.38 -17.30 11.94
CA TYR A 3 1.49 -18.41 12.27
C TYR A 3 2.29 -19.64 12.74
N LEU A 4 2.15 -19.93 14.03
CA LEU A 4 2.49 -21.20 14.66
C LEU A 4 1.38 -22.22 14.37
N ALA A 5 1.63 -23.19 13.50
CA ALA A 5 0.88 -24.46 13.44
C ALA A 5 1.61 -25.52 12.61
N ARG A 6 2.86 -25.83 12.96
CA ARG A 6 3.47 -27.10 12.52
C ARG A 6 2.79 -28.21 13.31
N CYS A 7 1.89 -28.95 12.67
CA CYS A 7 1.32 -30.18 13.21
C CYS A 7 2.44 -31.19 13.55
N GLN A 8 2.73 -31.29 14.85
CA GLN A 8 3.62 -32.25 15.50
C GLN A 8 2.95 -33.64 15.63
N LEU A 9 2.34 -34.16 14.56
CA LEU A 9 1.59 -35.44 14.62
C LEU A 9 2.23 -36.59 13.83
N SER A 10 3.57 -36.60 13.72
CA SER A 10 4.29 -37.71 13.07
C SER A 10 5.41 -38.33 13.91
N ARG A 11 5.60 -37.92 15.18
CA ARG A 11 6.68 -38.43 16.05
C ARG A 11 6.24 -39.45 17.11
N GLY A 12 5.09 -40.09 16.93
CA GLY A 12 4.53 -41.03 17.91
C GLY A 12 4.55 -42.53 17.56
N LEU A 13 5.17 -42.97 16.45
CA LEU A 13 5.16 -44.39 16.07
C LEU A 13 6.52 -44.98 15.62
N PRO A 14 7.59 -44.88 16.44
CA PRO A 14 8.64 -45.91 16.41
C PRO A 14 8.60 -46.84 17.65
N ALA A 15 7.79 -46.54 18.67
CA ALA A 15 7.84 -47.25 19.96
C ALA A 15 7.24 -48.67 19.95
N ILE A 16 6.34 -49.01 19.02
CA ILE A 16 5.71 -50.34 18.96
C ILE A 16 6.65 -51.36 18.28
N SER A 17 7.49 -50.92 17.34
CA SER A 17 8.39 -51.82 16.60
C SER A 17 9.52 -52.41 17.46
N LYS A 18 9.94 -51.73 18.53
CA LYS A 18 10.98 -52.22 19.44
C LYS A 18 10.51 -53.27 20.44
N ILE A 19 9.21 -53.36 20.73
CA ILE A 19 8.66 -54.37 21.64
C ILE A 19 8.62 -55.76 20.96
N VAL A 20 8.45 -55.80 19.65
CA VAL A 20 8.38 -57.08 18.88
C VAL A 20 9.76 -57.68 18.62
N SER A 21 10.84 -56.88 18.61
CA SER A 21 12.18 -57.36 18.28
C SER A 21 12.98 -57.89 19.46
N GLY A 22 12.46 -57.81 20.69
CA GLY A 22 13.19 -58.11 21.93
C GLY A 22 12.91 -59.46 22.61
N SER A 23 11.97 -60.27 22.11
CA SER A 23 11.64 -61.54 22.77
C SER A 23 12.32 -62.71 22.06
N ASN A 24 13.44 -63.13 22.63
CA ASN A 24 14.11 -64.38 22.28
C ASN A 24 13.37 -65.55 22.94
N SER A 25 13.22 -66.64 22.18
CA SER A 25 12.85 -68.00 22.56
C SER A 25 11.38 -68.46 22.36
N ARG A 26 11.27 -69.48 21.50
CA ARG A 26 10.26 -70.56 21.48
C ARG A 26 8.79 -70.18 21.18
N PHE A 27 8.51 -69.79 19.92
CA PHE A 27 7.16 -69.97 19.34
C PHE A 27 7.21 -70.10 17.80
N LEU A 28 7.80 -71.20 17.31
CA LEU A 28 8.14 -71.38 15.89
C LEU A 28 7.15 -72.24 15.10
N VAL A 29 5.84 -71.94 15.16
CA VAL A 29 4.87 -72.51 14.20
C VAL A 29 3.88 -71.46 13.65
N GLY A 30 3.57 -70.37 14.37
CA GLY A 30 2.63 -69.33 13.90
C GLY A 30 3.26 -68.06 13.28
N GLN A 31 4.57 -67.86 13.44
CA GLN A 31 5.21 -66.56 13.20
C GLN A 31 5.32 -66.18 11.72
N LYS A 32 5.58 -67.12 10.81
CA LYS A 32 5.74 -66.81 9.37
C LYS A 32 4.44 -66.32 8.72
N SER A 33 3.30 -66.89 9.13
CA SER A 33 1.97 -66.48 8.67
C SER A 33 1.65 -65.05 9.11
N LEU A 34 1.82 -64.75 10.40
CA LEU A 34 1.55 -63.41 10.94
C LEU A 34 2.48 -62.34 10.35
N GLN A 35 3.74 -62.68 10.09
CA GLN A 35 4.69 -61.76 9.45
C GLN A 35 4.29 -61.45 8.00
N ASN A 36 3.78 -62.43 7.25
CA ASN A 36 3.29 -62.22 5.89
C ASN A 36 2.01 -61.38 5.89
N VAL A 37 1.11 -61.64 6.84
CA VAL A 37 -0.13 -60.88 7.04
C VAL A 37 0.19 -59.41 7.37
N VAL A 38 1.10 -59.13 8.30
CA VAL A 38 1.54 -57.77 8.64
C VAL A 38 2.23 -57.08 7.46
N LYS A 39 3.08 -57.78 6.70
CA LYS A 39 3.71 -57.23 5.49
C LYS A 39 2.68 -56.89 4.40
N ASN A 40 1.65 -57.71 4.25
CA ASN A 40 0.57 -57.47 3.30
C ASN A 40 -0.30 -56.28 3.73
N TYR A 41 -0.66 -56.17 5.01
CA TYR A 41 -1.43 -55.04 5.53
C TYR A 41 -0.65 -53.72 5.44
N THR A 42 0.63 -53.71 5.82
CA THR A 42 1.46 -52.50 5.71
C THR A 42 1.65 -52.06 4.26
N SER A 43 1.81 -53.01 3.33
CA SER A 43 1.89 -52.71 1.89
C SER A 43 0.57 -52.17 1.35
N LEU A 44 -0.57 -52.73 1.78
CA LEU A 44 -1.91 -52.26 1.40
C LEU A 44 -2.17 -50.84 1.89
N VAL A 45 -1.88 -50.55 3.17
CA VAL A 45 -2.05 -49.19 3.74
C VAL A 45 -1.14 -48.18 3.04
N ASN A 46 0.09 -48.57 2.71
CA ASN A 46 1.01 -47.72 1.96
C ASN A 46 0.54 -47.45 0.52
N ASN A 47 -0.03 -48.46 -0.16
CA ASN A 47 -0.58 -48.31 -1.50
C ASN A 47 -1.86 -47.46 -1.51
N VAL A 48 -2.76 -47.63 -0.52
CA VAL A 48 -3.97 -46.82 -0.36
C VAL A 48 -3.61 -45.36 -0.04
N ARG A 49 -2.65 -45.12 0.86
CA ARG A 49 -2.16 -43.75 1.17
C ARG A 49 -1.53 -43.09 -0.06
N LYS A 50 -0.68 -43.79 -0.80
CA LYS A 50 -0.08 -43.25 -2.04
C LYS A 50 -1.13 -42.98 -3.11
N SER A 51 -2.13 -43.83 -3.25
CA SER A 51 -3.23 -43.65 -4.21
C SER A 51 -4.12 -42.45 -3.85
N GLY A 52 -4.49 -42.29 -2.57
CA GLY A 52 -5.27 -41.14 -2.10
C GLY A 52 -4.51 -39.82 -2.23
N VAL A 53 -3.21 -39.81 -1.91
CA VAL A 53 -2.37 -38.61 -2.09
C VAL A 53 -2.22 -38.29 -3.58
N THR A 54 -2.04 -39.30 -4.45
CA THR A 54 -1.88 -39.08 -5.90
C THR A 54 -3.18 -38.60 -6.56
N ALA A 55 -4.34 -39.06 -6.10
CA ALA A 55 -5.66 -38.61 -6.58
C ALA A 55 -5.98 -37.15 -6.21
N LEU A 56 -5.45 -36.63 -5.10
CA LEU A 56 -5.70 -35.26 -4.63
C LEU A 56 -4.66 -34.23 -5.10
N ARG A 57 -3.50 -34.69 -5.60
CA ARG A 57 -2.46 -33.84 -6.20
C ARG A 57 -2.95 -32.96 -7.37
N PRO A 58 -3.72 -33.46 -8.36
CA PRO A 58 -4.16 -32.62 -9.47
C PRO A 58 -5.10 -31.49 -9.00
N PHE A 59 -5.94 -31.73 -7.99
CA PHE A 59 -6.82 -30.71 -7.42
C PHE A 59 -6.01 -29.63 -6.67
N ALA A 60 -5.06 -30.05 -5.82
CA ALA A 60 -4.22 -29.13 -5.06
C ALA A 60 -3.31 -28.26 -5.97
N GLU A 61 -2.73 -28.85 -7.02
CA GLU A 61 -1.92 -28.09 -7.99
C GLU A 61 -2.77 -27.13 -8.83
N ASN A 62 -3.98 -27.50 -9.20
CA ASN A 62 -4.88 -26.64 -9.98
C ASN A 62 -5.37 -25.42 -9.16
N SER A 63 -5.70 -25.60 -7.88
CA SER A 63 -6.10 -24.50 -7.00
C SER A 63 -4.96 -23.50 -6.75
N GLN A 64 -3.71 -23.95 -6.65
CA GLN A 64 -2.56 -23.06 -6.50
C GLN A 64 -2.27 -22.27 -7.78
N LYS A 65 -2.52 -22.84 -8.96
CA LYS A 65 -2.39 -22.14 -10.25
C LYS A 65 -3.45 -21.05 -10.42
N ILE A 66 -4.70 -21.35 -10.09
CA ILE A 66 -5.81 -20.36 -10.14
C ILE A 66 -5.53 -19.23 -9.14
N GLY A 67 -5.14 -19.56 -7.91
CA GLY A 67 -4.76 -18.54 -6.91
C GLY A 67 -3.63 -17.63 -7.38
N ARG A 68 -2.55 -18.19 -7.95
CA ARG A 68 -1.42 -17.41 -8.48
C ARG A 68 -1.75 -16.60 -9.73
N ALA A 69 -2.66 -17.06 -10.59
CA ALA A 69 -3.11 -16.34 -11.77
C ALA A 69 -4.03 -15.15 -11.42
N LEU A 70 -4.74 -15.22 -10.29
CA LEU A 70 -5.61 -14.15 -9.82
C LEU A 70 -4.87 -13.07 -9.00
N VAL A 71 -3.68 -13.35 -8.46
CA VAL A 71 -2.83 -12.36 -7.76
C VAL A 71 -2.43 -11.18 -8.66
N PRO A 72 -1.90 -11.37 -9.89
CA PRO A 72 -1.56 -10.24 -10.76
C PRO A 72 -2.82 -9.48 -11.20
N PHE A 73 -3.93 -10.18 -11.45
CA PHE A 73 -5.21 -9.54 -11.80
C PHE A 73 -5.76 -8.70 -10.63
N ALA A 74 -5.70 -9.20 -9.39
CA ALA A 74 -6.12 -8.47 -8.19
C ALA A 74 -5.17 -7.30 -7.84
N ASN A 75 -3.89 -7.37 -8.21
CA ASN A 75 -2.94 -6.27 -8.10
C ASN A 75 -3.19 -5.21 -9.20
N GLN A 76 -3.53 -5.65 -10.40
CA GLN A 76 -3.85 -4.77 -11.53
C GLN A 76 -5.19 -4.04 -11.32
N LEU A 77 -6.20 -4.71 -10.75
CA LEU A 77 -7.46 -4.09 -10.34
C LEU A 77 -7.30 -3.07 -9.20
N ARG A 78 -6.29 -3.22 -8.33
CA ARG A 78 -5.93 -2.22 -7.30
C ARG A 78 -5.14 -1.04 -7.87
N ALA A 79 -4.39 -1.26 -8.95
CA ALA A 79 -3.63 -0.22 -9.63
C ALA A 79 -4.48 0.59 -10.62
N SER A 80 -5.67 0.11 -11.00
CA SER A 80 -6.56 0.76 -11.97
C SER A 80 -7.61 1.69 -11.35
N SER A 81 -7.66 1.84 -10.02
CA SER A 81 -8.56 2.81 -9.34
C SER A 81 -7.90 4.19 -9.12
N THR A 82 -6.85 4.45 -9.88
CA THR A 82 -5.81 5.45 -9.65
C THR A 82 -5.95 6.40 -10.83
N GLY A 83 -6.50 7.60 -10.60
CA GLY A 83 -6.75 8.59 -11.65
C GLY A 83 -5.48 8.92 -12.43
N ASP A 84 -5.57 9.71 -13.51
CA ASP A 84 -4.41 10.05 -14.34
C ASP A 84 -3.36 10.90 -13.57
N HIS A 85 -2.58 10.29 -12.65
CA HIS A 85 -1.59 10.98 -11.82
C HIS A 85 -0.44 11.56 -12.64
N VAL A 86 -0.18 11.00 -13.82
CA VAL A 86 0.79 11.55 -14.77
C VAL A 86 0.33 12.93 -15.24
N LYS A 87 -0.96 13.11 -15.54
CA LYS A 87 -1.50 14.40 -15.97
C LYS A 87 -1.47 15.41 -14.83
N LEU A 88 -1.84 14.99 -13.62
CA LEU A 88 -1.76 15.84 -12.43
C LEU A 88 -0.33 16.31 -12.16
N TRP A 89 0.64 15.39 -12.21
CA TRP A 89 2.06 15.72 -12.07
C TRP A 89 2.55 16.68 -13.16
N GLN A 90 2.15 16.47 -14.42
CA GLN A 90 2.46 17.40 -15.51
C GLN A 90 1.90 18.80 -15.25
N MET A 91 0.65 18.90 -14.80
CA MET A 91 0.00 20.16 -14.45
C MET A 91 0.76 20.90 -13.34
N GLU A 92 1.19 20.20 -12.28
CA GLU A 92 2.01 20.80 -11.24
C GLU A 92 3.30 21.41 -11.79
N ARG A 93 3.98 20.71 -12.71
CA ARG A 93 5.22 21.23 -13.32
C ARG A 93 4.96 22.45 -14.19
N VAL A 94 3.85 22.46 -14.94
CA VAL A 94 3.44 23.61 -15.76
C VAL A 94 3.15 24.81 -14.88
N VAL A 95 2.40 24.63 -13.78
CA VAL A 95 2.11 25.71 -12.82
C VAL A 95 3.40 26.20 -12.16
N ALA A 96 4.31 25.30 -11.77
CA ALA A 96 5.61 25.68 -11.22
C ALA A 96 6.45 26.50 -12.22
N ALA A 97 6.50 26.09 -13.49
CA ALA A 97 7.20 26.81 -14.55
C ALA A 97 6.60 28.18 -14.83
N ALA A 98 5.27 28.33 -14.73
CA ALA A 98 4.59 29.61 -14.93
C ALA A 98 5.05 30.69 -13.94
N PHE A 99 5.42 30.33 -12.70
CA PHE A 99 5.92 31.31 -11.73
C PHE A 99 7.22 31.98 -12.12
N ILE A 100 8.06 31.35 -12.95
CA ILE A 100 9.32 31.94 -13.42
C ILE A 100 9.04 33.26 -14.16
N VAL A 101 7.94 33.33 -14.92
CA VAL A 101 7.53 34.52 -15.66
C VAL A 101 6.62 35.42 -14.81
N LEU A 102 5.71 34.83 -14.03
CA LEU A 102 4.74 35.60 -13.26
C LEU A 102 5.38 36.41 -12.12
N LEU A 103 6.38 35.86 -11.42
CA LEU A 103 7.04 36.55 -10.30
C LEU A 103 7.66 37.90 -10.69
N PRO A 104 8.50 38.00 -11.75
CA PRO A 104 8.95 39.31 -12.22
C PRO A 104 7.81 40.10 -12.87
N GLY A 105 6.85 39.44 -13.53
CA GLY A 105 5.71 40.08 -14.21
C GLY A 105 4.84 40.93 -13.27
N ILE A 106 4.45 40.39 -12.12
CA ILE A 106 3.61 41.11 -11.14
C ILE A 106 4.31 42.34 -10.56
N LEU A 107 5.64 42.29 -10.44
CA LEU A 107 6.42 43.42 -9.91
C LEU A 107 6.56 44.54 -10.94
N ILE A 108 6.58 44.25 -12.25
CA ILE A 108 6.76 45.26 -13.28
C ILE A 108 5.41 45.89 -13.67
N VAL A 109 4.43 45.05 -14.03
CA VAL A 109 3.21 45.49 -14.75
C VAL A 109 2.05 45.86 -13.81
N GLN A 110 2.02 45.34 -12.56
CA GLN A 110 1.00 45.66 -11.53
C GLN A 110 -0.44 45.76 -12.09
N ASN A 111 -0.92 44.69 -12.70
CA ASN A 111 -2.25 44.61 -13.30
C ASN A 111 -3.14 43.65 -12.49
N VAL A 112 -4.41 44.03 -12.28
CA VAL A 112 -5.39 43.23 -11.50
C VAL A 112 -5.56 41.81 -12.05
N VAL A 113 -5.55 41.63 -13.37
CA VAL A 113 -5.68 40.32 -14.01
C VAL A 113 -4.44 39.46 -13.76
N LEU A 114 -3.25 40.06 -13.86
CA LEU A 114 -1.99 39.34 -13.59
C LEU A 114 -1.86 38.97 -12.12
N ASP A 115 -2.26 39.87 -11.21
CA ASP A 115 -2.25 39.62 -9.77
C ASP A 115 -3.29 38.56 -9.37
N GLY A 116 -4.47 38.57 -10.01
CA GLY A 116 -5.49 37.53 -9.84
C GLY A 116 -5.05 36.16 -10.35
N LEU A 117 -4.39 36.11 -11.52
CA LEU A 117 -3.81 34.89 -12.07
C LEU A 117 -2.70 34.35 -11.16
N PHE A 118 -1.79 35.24 -10.71
CA PHE A 118 -0.74 34.89 -9.77
C PHE A 118 -1.31 34.34 -8.46
N ALA A 119 -2.33 35.00 -7.90
CA ALA A 119 -3.01 34.54 -6.70
C ALA A 119 -3.62 33.14 -6.85
N ALA A 120 -4.33 32.89 -7.95
CA ALA A 120 -4.97 31.60 -8.20
C ALA A 120 -3.93 30.48 -8.35
N LEU A 121 -2.88 30.72 -9.15
CA LEU A 121 -1.81 29.74 -9.36
C LEU A 121 -1.02 29.50 -8.07
N LEU A 122 -0.72 30.54 -7.28
CA LEU A 122 -0.01 30.45 -6.02
C LEU A 122 -0.74 29.53 -5.03
N VAL A 123 -2.05 29.74 -4.87
CA VAL A 123 -2.86 28.91 -3.98
C VAL A 123 -2.96 27.48 -4.50
N MET A 124 -3.17 27.30 -5.81
CA MET A 124 -3.25 25.96 -6.41
C MET A 124 -1.95 25.17 -6.23
N HIS A 125 -0.80 25.81 -6.48
CA HIS A 125 0.52 25.20 -6.29
C HIS A 125 0.78 24.83 -4.82
N ALA A 126 0.46 25.74 -3.90
CA ALA A 126 0.59 25.49 -2.47
C ALA A 126 -0.35 24.37 -2.00
N HIS A 127 -1.58 24.31 -2.52
CA HIS A 127 -2.56 23.28 -2.16
C HIS A 127 -2.04 21.88 -2.51
N TRP A 128 -1.62 21.67 -3.76
CA TRP A 128 -1.07 20.37 -4.20
C TRP A 128 0.22 20.01 -3.47
N GLY A 129 1.11 20.99 -3.27
CA GLY A 129 2.35 20.77 -2.52
C GLY A 129 2.11 20.35 -1.07
N LEU A 130 1.19 21.02 -0.38
CA LEU A 130 0.83 20.68 1.00
C LEU A 130 0.05 19.36 1.09
N GLU A 131 -0.77 19.03 0.10
CA GLU A 131 -1.46 17.74 0.03
C GLU A 131 -0.45 16.58 0.02
N ALA A 132 0.60 16.68 -0.79
CA ALA A 132 1.69 15.69 -0.82
C ALA A 132 2.42 15.60 0.53
N VAL A 133 2.72 16.75 1.16
CA VAL A 133 3.35 16.79 2.50
C VAL A 133 2.47 16.08 3.54
N ILE A 134 1.16 16.32 3.54
CA ILE A 134 0.23 15.65 4.46
C ILE A 134 0.23 14.14 4.20
N LEU A 135 0.21 13.71 2.94
CA LEU A 135 0.24 12.28 2.59
C LEU A 135 1.54 11.59 3.04
N ASP A 136 2.68 12.27 2.93
CA ASP A 136 3.99 11.72 3.30
C ASP A 136 4.17 11.61 4.82
N TYR A 137 3.76 12.64 5.57
CA TYR A 137 4.06 12.74 7.01
C TYR A 137 2.88 12.39 7.93
N ALA A 138 1.63 12.65 7.54
CA ALA A 138 0.46 12.33 8.35
C ALA A 138 -0.05 10.91 8.09
N ARG A 139 0.84 9.92 8.18
CA ARG A 139 0.47 8.52 7.96
C ARG A 139 -0.41 8.01 9.12
N PRO A 140 -1.60 7.43 8.86
CA PRO A 140 -2.50 6.93 9.91
C PRO A 140 -1.86 5.93 10.89
N ALA A 141 -0.85 5.20 10.44
CA ALA A 141 -0.10 4.25 11.26
C ALA A 141 0.76 4.92 12.36
N VAL A 142 1.15 6.20 12.18
CA VAL A 142 2.01 6.93 13.12
C VAL A 142 1.19 7.93 13.93
N VAL A 143 0.33 8.70 13.27
CA VAL A 143 -0.40 9.81 13.90
C VAL A 143 -1.84 9.48 14.29
N GLY A 144 -2.28 8.26 14.02
CA GLY A 144 -3.66 7.82 14.25
C GLY A 144 -4.62 8.18 13.11
N PRO A 145 -5.83 7.60 13.09
CA PRO A 145 -6.76 7.69 11.96
C PRO A 145 -7.54 9.02 11.87
N VAL A 146 -7.48 9.86 12.89
CA VAL A 146 -8.27 11.10 12.99
C VAL A 146 -7.50 12.31 12.46
N LEU A 147 -6.20 12.41 12.77
CA LEU A 147 -5.39 13.58 12.44
C LEU A 147 -5.32 13.88 10.92
N PRO A 148 -5.16 12.88 10.02
CA PRO A 148 -5.08 13.15 8.58
C PRO A 148 -6.37 13.79 8.04
N LYS A 149 -7.53 13.42 8.58
CA LYS A 149 -8.82 14.00 8.18
C LYS A 149 -8.93 15.48 8.56
N ILE A 150 -8.45 15.83 9.75
CA ILE A 150 -8.41 17.21 10.22
C ILE A 150 -7.44 18.02 9.37
N LEU A 151 -6.26 17.48 9.05
CA LEU A 151 -5.27 18.15 8.21
C LEU A 151 -5.80 18.44 6.81
N PHE A 152 -6.49 17.49 6.17
CA PHE A 152 -7.14 17.76 4.88
C PHE A 152 -8.23 18.83 5.00
N ALA A 153 -9.08 18.77 6.02
CA ALA A 153 -10.09 19.81 6.26
C ALA A 153 -9.46 21.20 6.46
N ALA A 154 -8.37 21.27 7.22
CA ALA A 154 -7.60 22.50 7.41
C ALA A 154 -6.95 22.98 6.11
N LEU A 155 -6.40 22.08 5.29
CA LEU A 155 -5.82 22.41 3.99
C LEU A 155 -6.85 23.09 3.07
N TYR A 156 -8.05 22.50 2.92
CA TYR A 156 -9.12 23.10 2.11
C TYR A 156 -9.53 24.47 2.66
N THR A 157 -9.72 24.58 3.97
CA THR A 157 -10.11 25.84 4.62
C THR A 157 -9.06 26.93 4.40
N MET A 158 -7.78 26.62 4.65
CA MET A 158 -6.65 27.53 4.42
C MET A 158 -6.56 27.98 2.96
N SER A 159 -6.79 27.07 2.02
CA SER A 159 -6.72 27.38 0.59
C SER A 159 -7.84 28.33 0.16
N ILE A 160 -9.08 28.09 0.61
CA ILE A 160 -10.22 28.96 0.33
C ILE A 160 -10.02 30.35 0.95
N VAL A 161 -9.62 30.41 2.22
CA VAL A 161 -9.39 31.68 2.93
C VAL A 161 -8.26 32.48 2.28
N THR A 162 -7.18 31.82 1.90
CA THR A 162 -6.02 32.47 1.27
C THR A 162 -6.36 32.96 -0.13
N LEU A 163 -7.10 32.18 -0.93
CA LEU A 163 -7.56 32.60 -2.25
C LEU A 163 -8.50 33.80 -2.14
N ALA A 164 -9.47 33.76 -1.23
CA ALA A 164 -10.39 34.86 -1.00
C ALA A 164 -9.64 36.14 -0.57
N GLY A 165 -8.67 36.01 0.34
CA GLY A 165 -7.85 37.13 0.79
C GLY A 165 -6.99 37.74 -0.32
N LEU A 166 -6.35 36.90 -1.14
CA LEU A 166 -5.53 37.37 -2.26
C LEU A 166 -6.38 38.03 -3.36
N LEU A 167 -7.56 37.48 -3.67
CA LEU A 167 -8.49 38.11 -4.61
C LEU A 167 -9.04 39.43 -4.07
N ALA A 168 -9.38 39.49 -2.78
CA ALA A 168 -9.79 40.74 -2.14
C ALA A 168 -8.67 41.80 -2.23
N LEU A 169 -7.41 41.41 -2.06
CA LEU A 169 -6.24 42.29 -2.21
C LEU A 169 -6.02 42.74 -3.66
N ALA A 170 -6.29 41.87 -4.63
CA ALA A 170 -6.19 42.18 -6.05
C ALA A 170 -7.28 43.15 -6.54
N TYR A 171 -8.52 42.99 -6.08
CA TYR A 171 -9.65 43.82 -6.53
C TYR A 171 -9.86 45.10 -5.70
N ASN A 172 -9.70 45.04 -4.38
CA ASN A 172 -9.98 46.17 -3.48
C ASN A 172 -8.71 46.84 -2.94
N GLY A 173 -7.54 46.24 -3.17
CA GLY A 173 -6.27 46.66 -2.61
C GLY A 173 -5.24 47.07 -3.67
N PRO A 174 -3.98 47.26 -3.26
CA PRO A 174 -2.87 47.60 -4.16
C PRO A 174 -2.39 46.42 -5.03
N GLY A 175 -3.05 45.26 -4.97
CA GLY A 175 -2.55 44.03 -5.59
C GLY A 175 -1.40 43.37 -4.84
N VAL A 176 -1.02 42.17 -5.27
CA VAL A 176 0.04 41.38 -4.62
C VAL A 176 1.40 42.01 -4.90
N GLY A 177 1.68 42.36 -6.16
CA GLY A 177 2.94 43.02 -6.52
C GLY A 177 3.10 44.39 -5.86
N GLY A 178 2.01 45.17 -5.79
CA GLY A 178 2.00 46.47 -5.12
C GLY A 178 2.16 46.38 -3.61
N ALA A 179 1.54 45.37 -2.97
CA ALA A 179 1.73 45.11 -1.54
C ALA A 179 3.19 44.77 -1.20
N VAL A 180 3.84 43.92 -2.00
CA VAL A 180 5.27 43.58 -1.82
C VAL A 180 6.16 44.82 -1.94
N LYS A 181 5.92 45.70 -2.92
CA LYS A 181 6.68 46.96 -3.05
C LYS A 181 6.51 47.87 -1.85
N LYS A 182 5.28 48.04 -1.37
CA LYS A 182 4.98 48.86 -0.18
C LYS A 182 5.64 48.29 1.07
N PHE A 183 5.63 46.97 1.23
CA PHE A 183 6.30 46.29 2.33
C PHE A 183 7.82 46.54 2.28
N TRP A 184 8.44 46.44 1.11
CA TRP A 184 9.87 46.68 0.94
C TRP A 184 10.27 48.15 1.17
N ALA A 185 9.41 49.09 0.82
CA ALA A 185 9.66 50.52 1.00
C ALA A 185 9.59 50.99 2.47
N ILE A 186 9.10 50.16 3.39
CA ILE A 186 8.88 50.55 4.80
C ILE A 186 10.18 50.80 5.55
N GLY A 187 11.27 50.15 5.15
CA GLY A 187 12.60 50.29 5.76
C GLY A 187 13.46 51.41 5.19
N ASN A 188 12.99 52.12 4.16
CA ASN A 188 13.71 53.22 3.51
C ASN A 188 13.33 54.60 4.08
N LYS A 189 12.85 54.65 5.33
CA LYS A 189 12.48 55.87 6.04
C LYS A 189 13.49 56.22 7.11
#